data_AF-A0A8S1FC66-F1
#
_entry.id   AF-A0A8S1FC66-F1
#
_cell.length_a   1.000
_cell.length_b   1.000
_cell.length_c   1.000
_cell.angle_alpha   90.00
_cell.angle_beta   90.00
_cell.angle_gamma   90.00
#
_symmetry.space_group_name_H-M   'P 1'
#
loop_
_entity.id
_entity.type
_entity.pdbx_description
1 polymer ?
#
loop_
_entity_poly.entity_id
_entity_poly.type
_entity_poly.pdbx_seq_one_letter_code
_entity_poly.pdbx_strand_id
1 'polypeptide(L)'
;MKLFGCFEKKFKVTPHQKLKCFHVINLIFFTSGAGALAVGIWLYISRNDFIELTPMSYSALSSAGLSTFTGTTICIISIVGFSAVVLNRTALLYAYIAFVMFLTFIHSVTRGTSFFSRAESRENLRGELLNKINRTYVITKMGRKLKLQVTWDHLQRTMKCCGVDTYEDWFYTTQWPNNEFVPESCCNATMFESQAAMKNCGKLPDQTDNLYQNGCFEPFADWLFHHITVFNWLTSILLVIEVITVISGITVLILMRKERKNSERRRQQRMQAYEANEQLQLNPFDRIGDASIDPDIVMPDDAISIDSR
;
A
#
# COMPACT_ATOMS: atom_id res chain seq x y z
N MET A 1 17.82 13.74 -1.37
CA MET A 1 17.95 14.17 0.04
C MET A 1 18.34 15.67 0.21
N LYS A 2 19.28 16.23 -0.58
CA LYS A 2 19.65 17.67 -0.50
C LYS A 2 18.58 18.67 -0.97
N LEU A 3 17.72 18.29 -1.92
CA LEU A 3 16.63 19.15 -2.43
C LEU A 3 15.54 19.46 -1.39
N PHE A 4 15.19 18.51 -0.52
CA PHE A 4 14.21 18.71 0.56
C PHE A 4 14.77 19.55 1.72
N GLY A 5 16.07 19.40 2.04
CA GLY A 5 16.73 20.25 3.04
C GLY A 5 16.80 21.72 2.64
N CYS A 6 16.74 22.03 1.33
CA CYS A 6 16.65 23.40 0.83
C CYS A 6 15.23 23.97 0.94
N PHE A 7 14.20 23.12 0.75
CA PHE A 7 12.80 23.52 0.90
C PHE A 7 12.42 23.77 2.37
N GLU A 8 12.94 22.97 3.31
CA GLU A 8 12.65 23.13 4.75
C GLU A 8 13.29 24.39 5.36
N LYS A 9 14.40 24.90 4.79
CA LYS A 9 15.03 26.15 5.25
C LYS A 9 14.26 27.41 4.87
N LYS A 10 13.42 27.37 3.85
CA LYS A 10 12.74 28.57 3.31
C LYS A 10 11.40 28.86 3.98
N PHE A 11 10.85 27.93 4.76
CA PHE A 11 9.60 28.10 5.49
C PHE A 11 9.83 27.66 6.95
N LYS A 12 9.89 28.59 7.90
CA LYS A 12 9.90 28.28 9.35
C LYS A 12 8.53 27.72 9.74
N VAL A 13 8.25 26.47 9.40
CA VAL A 13 6.99 25.79 9.74
C VAL A 13 7.00 25.50 11.24
N THR A 14 6.02 26.04 11.96
CA THR A 14 5.82 25.79 13.39
C THR A 14 5.44 24.32 13.65
N PRO A 15 5.75 23.76 14.84
CA PRO A 15 5.38 22.38 15.18
C PRO A 15 3.87 22.12 15.04
N HIS A 16 3.04 23.11 15.38
CA HIS A 16 1.59 23.05 15.22
C HIS A 16 1.16 22.98 13.75
N GLN A 17 1.83 23.69 12.84
CA GLN A 17 1.59 23.57 11.39
C GLN A 17 1.97 22.18 10.87
N LYS A 18 3.09 21.60 11.31
CA LYS A 18 3.51 20.24 10.91
C LYS A 18 2.45 19.18 11.30
N LEU A 19 1.87 19.30 12.49
CA LEU A 19 0.80 18.42 12.96
C LEU A 19 -0.49 18.59 12.16
N LYS A 20 -0.87 19.85 11.86
CA LYS A 20 -2.04 20.15 11.01
C LYS A 20 -1.89 19.57 9.61
N CYS A 21 -0.74 19.71 8.96
CA CYS A 21 -0.50 19.13 7.64
C CYS A 21 -0.66 17.61 7.65
N PHE A 22 -0.12 16.92 8.67
CA PHE A 22 -0.28 15.47 8.81
C PHE A 22 -1.76 15.06 8.94
N HIS A 23 -2.55 15.79 9.73
CA HIS A 23 -3.99 15.53 9.86
C HIS A 23 -4.76 15.78 8.56
N VAL A 24 -4.45 16.87 7.83
CA VAL A 24 -5.10 17.17 6.55
C VAL A 24 -4.81 16.09 5.52
N ILE A 25 -3.56 15.61 5.43
CA ILE A 25 -3.18 14.53 4.51
C ILE A 25 -3.98 13.25 4.83
N ASN A 26 -4.01 12.83 6.10
CA ASN A 26 -4.78 11.65 6.51
C ASN A 26 -6.29 11.84 6.33
N LEU A 27 -6.81 13.07 6.44
CA LEU A 27 -8.23 13.35 6.18
C LEU A 27 -8.59 13.14 4.72
N ILE A 28 -7.76 13.66 3.82
CA ILE A 28 -7.94 13.50 2.37
C ILE A 28 -7.92 12.00 2.04
N PHE A 29 -6.97 11.24 2.56
CA PHE A 29 -6.92 9.79 2.39
C PHE A 29 -8.14 9.07 2.96
N PHE A 30 -8.61 9.46 4.14
CA PHE A 30 -9.80 8.87 4.71
C PHE A 30 -11.03 9.09 3.82
N THR A 31 -11.21 10.32 3.31
CA THR A 31 -12.34 10.65 2.42
C THR A 31 -12.25 9.92 1.09
N SER A 32 -11.05 9.77 0.51
CA SER A 32 -10.87 9.01 -0.73
C SER A 32 -11.08 7.52 -0.52
N GLY A 33 -10.61 6.96 0.60
CA GLY A 33 -10.84 5.58 1.01
C GLY A 33 -12.31 5.28 1.24
N ALA A 34 -13.04 6.17 1.91
CA ALA A 34 -14.47 6.05 2.13
C ALA A 34 -15.26 6.10 0.81
N GLY A 35 -14.87 6.98 -0.11
CA GLY A 35 -15.43 7.02 -1.46
C GLY A 35 -15.19 5.72 -2.24
N ALA A 36 -13.95 5.22 -2.25
CA ALA A 36 -13.61 3.96 -2.91
C ALA A 36 -14.34 2.75 -2.30
N LEU A 37 -14.53 2.74 -0.98
CA LEU A 37 -15.30 1.73 -0.28
C LEU A 37 -16.78 1.78 -0.68
N ALA A 38 -17.37 2.98 -0.72
CA ALA A 38 -18.75 3.18 -1.16
C ALA A 38 -18.96 2.73 -2.60
N VAL A 39 -18.05 3.08 -3.52
CA VAL A 39 -18.06 2.60 -4.91
C VAL A 39 -17.93 1.08 -4.97
N GLY A 40 -17.04 0.49 -4.16
CA GLY A 40 -16.88 -0.96 -4.09
C GLY A 40 -18.17 -1.67 -3.64
N ILE A 41 -18.83 -1.16 -2.61
CA ILE A 41 -20.12 -1.68 -2.12
C ILE A 41 -21.21 -1.47 -3.17
N TRP A 42 -21.27 -0.31 -3.82
CA TRP A 42 -22.23 -0.04 -4.89
C TRP A 42 -22.09 -1.02 -6.06
N LEU A 43 -20.85 -1.26 -6.51
CA LEU A 43 -20.55 -2.24 -7.56
C LEU A 43 -20.89 -3.67 -7.13
N TYR A 44 -20.72 -3.99 -5.84
CA TYR A 44 -21.09 -5.28 -5.29
C TYR A 44 -22.61 -5.48 -5.35
N ILE A 45 -23.39 -4.50 -4.88
CA ILE A 45 -24.86 -4.56 -4.90
C ILE A 45 -25.39 -4.56 -6.33
N SER A 46 -24.84 -3.73 -7.23
CA SER A 46 -25.29 -3.67 -8.63
C SER A 46 -25.01 -4.95 -9.42
N ARG A 47 -24.04 -5.76 -8.99
CA ARG A 47 -23.82 -7.10 -9.55
C ARG A 47 -24.74 -8.16 -8.95
N ASN A 48 -25.40 -7.86 -7.84
CA ASN A 48 -26.20 -8.86 -7.12
C ASN A 48 -27.47 -9.28 -7.86
N ASP A 49 -27.91 -8.51 -8.87
CA ASP A 49 -29.01 -8.89 -9.76
C ASP A 49 -28.68 -10.10 -10.67
N PHE A 50 -27.40 -10.52 -10.72
CA PHE A 50 -26.90 -11.68 -11.49
C PHE A 50 -26.29 -12.79 -10.59
N ILE A 51 -26.63 -12.84 -9.29
CA ILE A 51 -26.04 -13.77 -8.29
C ILE A 51 -26.16 -15.25 -8.69
N GLU A 52 -27.23 -15.65 -9.37
CA GLU A 52 -27.44 -17.06 -9.73
C GLU A 52 -26.35 -17.64 -10.66
N LEU A 53 -25.58 -16.78 -11.33
CA LEU A 53 -24.54 -17.20 -12.28
C LEU A 53 -23.11 -16.89 -11.81
N THR A 54 -22.92 -16.16 -10.70
CA THR A 54 -21.60 -15.63 -10.33
C THR A 54 -21.19 -16.03 -8.91
N PRO A 55 -20.28 -17.00 -8.73
CA PRO A 55 -19.98 -17.51 -7.41
C PRO A 55 -19.09 -16.53 -6.59
N MET A 56 -19.31 -16.47 -5.28
CA MET A 56 -18.84 -15.47 -4.29
C MET A 56 -17.38 -14.97 -4.41
N SER A 57 -16.40 -15.82 -4.76
CA SER A 57 -15.01 -15.39 -4.96
C SER A 57 -14.68 -14.69 -6.30
N TYR A 58 -15.64 -14.57 -7.23
CA TYR A 58 -15.47 -13.63 -8.35
C TYR A 58 -15.52 -12.20 -7.84
N SER A 59 -16.30 -11.93 -6.79
CA SER A 59 -16.44 -10.61 -6.17
C SER A 59 -15.10 -10.06 -5.65
N ALA A 60 -14.26 -10.90 -5.03
CA ALA A 60 -12.99 -10.47 -4.41
C ALA A 60 -11.92 -10.06 -5.44
N LEU A 61 -11.86 -10.73 -6.60
CA LEU A 61 -10.98 -10.36 -7.72
C LEU A 61 -11.68 -9.46 -8.76
N SER A 62 -12.98 -9.20 -8.60
CA SER A 62 -13.72 -8.24 -9.41
C SER A 62 -13.32 -6.82 -9.02
N SER A 63 -13.56 -5.88 -9.94
CA SER A 63 -13.44 -4.44 -9.69
C SER A 63 -14.13 -4.02 -8.37
N ALA A 64 -15.25 -4.64 -8.02
CA ALA A 64 -15.97 -4.41 -6.77
C ALA A 64 -15.15 -4.81 -5.52
N GLY A 65 -14.58 -6.02 -5.48
CA GLY A 65 -13.80 -6.50 -4.35
C GLY A 65 -12.47 -5.79 -4.20
N LEU A 66 -11.79 -5.49 -5.31
CA LEU A 66 -10.56 -4.70 -5.29
C LEU A 66 -10.82 -3.29 -4.75
N SER A 67 -11.87 -2.61 -5.21
CA SER A 67 -12.25 -1.28 -4.71
C SER A 67 -12.63 -1.31 -3.23
N THR A 68 -13.38 -2.34 -2.80
CA THR A 68 -13.80 -2.51 -1.40
C THR A 68 -12.61 -2.77 -0.49
N PHE A 69 -11.71 -3.69 -0.88
CA PHE A 69 -10.52 -4.03 -0.11
C PHE A 69 -9.59 -2.82 0.03
N THR A 70 -9.25 -2.17 -1.09
CA THR A 70 -8.38 -0.99 -1.09
C THR A 70 -9.01 0.18 -0.34
N GLY A 71 -10.32 0.43 -0.49
CA GLY A 71 -11.01 1.46 0.27
C GLY A 71 -10.97 1.20 1.78
N THR A 72 -11.21 -0.04 2.20
CA THR A 72 -11.17 -0.45 3.61
C THR A 72 -9.77 -0.28 4.20
N THR A 73 -8.72 -0.72 3.49
CA THR A 73 -7.34 -0.58 3.98
C THR A 73 -6.95 0.88 4.12
N ILE A 74 -7.27 1.75 3.15
CA ILE A 74 -7.00 3.19 3.23
C ILE A 74 -7.72 3.82 4.44
N CYS A 75 -8.99 3.47 4.68
CA CYS A 75 -9.73 3.94 5.84
C CYS A 75 -9.05 3.54 7.17
N ILE A 76 -8.67 2.26 7.31
CA ILE A 76 -8.00 1.75 8.51
C ILE A 76 -6.68 2.48 8.74
N ILE A 77 -5.83 2.58 7.72
CA ILE A 77 -4.53 3.27 7.80
C ILE A 77 -4.73 4.72 8.25
N SER A 78 -5.73 5.41 7.68
CA SER A 78 -6.02 6.81 8.01
C SER A 78 -6.48 6.97 9.45
N ILE A 79 -7.38 6.11 9.94
CA ILE A 79 -7.83 6.10 11.35
C ILE A 79 -6.66 5.84 12.31
N VAL A 80 -5.77 4.90 11.97
CA VAL A 80 -4.55 4.65 12.75
C VAL A 80 -3.66 5.89 12.76
N GLY A 81 -3.49 6.57 11.62
CA GLY A 81 -2.77 7.84 11.52
C GLY A 81 -3.36 8.93 12.43
N PHE A 82 -4.68 9.11 12.42
CA PHE A 82 -5.36 10.06 13.30
C PHE A 82 -5.19 9.72 14.79
N SER A 83 -5.47 8.48 15.15
CA SER A 83 -5.44 8.00 16.53
C SER A 83 -4.03 8.03 17.12
N ALA A 84 -2.99 7.78 16.32
CA ALA A 84 -1.60 7.85 16.76
C ALA A 84 -1.24 9.22 17.36
N VAL A 85 -1.73 10.30 16.74
CA VAL A 85 -1.49 11.68 17.18
C VAL A 85 -2.41 12.05 18.35
N VAL A 86 -3.72 11.81 18.20
CA VAL A 86 -4.72 12.20 19.23
C VAL A 86 -4.47 11.48 20.55
N LEU A 87 -4.12 10.19 20.51
CA LEU A 87 -3.82 9.40 21.71
C LEU A 87 -2.40 9.63 22.25
N ASN A 88 -1.57 10.42 21.55
CA ASN A 88 -0.16 10.65 21.87
C ASN A 88 0.64 9.33 22.07
N ARG A 89 0.30 8.28 21.30
CA ARG A 89 0.90 6.94 21.41
C ARG A 89 1.94 6.74 20.32
N THR A 90 3.22 6.90 20.66
CA THR A 90 4.33 6.68 19.73
C THR A 90 4.33 5.29 19.10
N ALA A 91 3.84 4.26 19.80
CA ALA A 91 3.76 2.89 19.28
C ALA A 91 2.81 2.77 18.08
N LEU A 92 1.64 3.43 18.11
CA LEU A 92 0.72 3.46 16.97
C LEU A 92 1.34 4.20 15.78
N LEU A 93 2.10 5.27 16.04
CA LEU A 93 2.81 6.01 14.99
C LEU A 93 3.92 5.16 14.35
N TYR A 94 4.61 4.32 15.13
CA TYR A 94 5.56 3.33 14.58
C TYR A 94 4.88 2.32 13.68
N ALA A 95 3.76 1.73 14.13
CA ALA A 95 3.01 0.77 13.35
C ALA A 95 2.52 1.40 12.02
N TYR A 96 2.02 2.63 12.08
CA TYR A 96 1.61 3.41 10.90
C TYR A 96 2.77 3.60 9.91
N ILE A 97 3.92 4.13 10.36
CA ILE A 97 5.07 4.38 9.49
C ILE A 97 5.61 3.08 8.90
N ALA A 98 5.72 2.02 9.72
CA ALA A 98 6.21 0.73 9.27
C ALA A 98 5.29 0.11 8.21
N PHE A 99 3.98 0.21 8.40
CA PHE A 99 3.00 -0.30 7.45
C PHE A 99 3.02 0.49 6.12
N VAL A 100 3.04 1.82 6.17
CA VAL A 100 3.13 2.64 4.94
C VAL A 100 4.45 2.37 4.22
N MET A 101 5.57 2.25 4.93
CA MET A 101 6.87 1.88 4.35
C MET A 101 6.84 0.51 3.67
N PHE A 102 6.15 -0.46 4.25
CA PHE A 102 5.96 -1.77 3.66
C PHE A 102 5.16 -1.68 2.35
N LEU A 103 4.11 -0.85 2.29
CA LEU A 103 3.38 -0.59 1.04
C LEU A 103 4.28 0.10 -0.01
N THR A 104 5.06 1.11 0.40
CA THR A 104 6.03 1.78 -0.49
C THR A 104 7.01 0.77 -1.11
N PHE A 105 7.46 -0.20 -0.31
CA PHE A 105 8.34 -1.26 -0.78
C PHE A 105 7.66 -2.14 -1.83
N ILE A 106 6.44 -2.63 -1.56
CA ILE A 106 5.67 -3.44 -2.52
C ILE A 106 5.47 -2.68 -3.83
N HIS A 107 4.99 -1.44 -3.79
CA HIS A 107 4.79 -0.62 -4.98
C HIS A 107 6.09 -0.40 -5.77
N SER A 108 7.21 -0.20 -5.06
CA SER A 108 8.52 -0.04 -5.72
C SER A 108 8.96 -1.30 -6.46
N VAL A 109 8.75 -2.48 -5.87
CA VAL A 109 9.10 -3.77 -6.47
C VAL A 109 8.21 -4.07 -7.67
N THR A 110 6.89 -3.91 -7.54
CA THR A 110 5.94 -4.12 -8.64
C THR A 110 6.24 -3.23 -9.84
N ARG A 111 6.58 -1.96 -9.61
CA ARG A 111 6.98 -1.04 -10.69
C ARG A 111 8.31 -1.46 -11.31
N GLY A 112 9.29 -1.85 -10.48
CA GLY A 112 10.59 -2.30 -10.94
C GLY A 112 10.50 -3.52 -11.86
N THR A 113 9.80 -4.57 -11.43
CA THR A 113 9.63 -5.79 -12.22
C THR A 113 8.89 -5.53 -13.53
N SER A 114 7.85 -4.68 -13.50
CA SER A 114 7.11 -4.30 -14.71
C SER A 114 7.97 -3.57 -15.75
N PHE A 115 8.97 -2.80 -15.30
CA PHE A 115 9.87 -2.05 -16.19
C PHE A 115 10.99 -2.94 -16.76
N PHE A 116 11.64 -3.74 -15.91
CA PHE A 116 12.80 -4.55 -16.31
C PHE A 116 12.41 -5.76 -17.16
N SER A 117 11.29 -6.43 -16.84
CA SER A 117 10.93 -7.70 -17.48
C SER A 117 9.83 -7.55 -18.54
N ARG A 118 9.67 -6.38 -19.17
CA ARG A 118 8.58 -6.17 -20.15
C ARG A 118 8.67 -7.12 -21.34
N ALA A 119 9.87 -7.28 -21.91
CA ALA A 119 10.10 -8.18 -23.06
C ALA A 119 9.89 -9.64 -22.66
N GLU A 120 10.48 -10.07 -21.54
CA GLU A 120 10.31 -11.42 -21.00
C GLU A 120 8.83 -11.73 -20.68
N SER A 121 8.10 -10.77 -20.11
CA SER A 121 6.67 -10.92 -19.80
C SER A 121 5.83 -11.08 -21.07
N ARG A 122 6.24 -10.44 -22.17
CA ARG A 122 5.56 -10.56 -23.46
C ARG A 122 5.76 -11.95 -24.05
N GLU A 123 6.97 -12.49 -24.02
CA GLU A 123 7.25 -13.88 -24.44
C GLU A 123 6.56 -14.91 -23.54
N ASN A 124 6.61 -14.73 -22.22
CA ASN A 124 5.91 -15.61 -21.27
C ASN A 124 4.39 -15.57 -21.51
N LEU A 125 3.82 -14.40 -21.81
CA LEU A 125 2.41 -14.26 -22.17
C LEU A 125 2.07 -15.04 -23.45
N ARG A 126 2.93 -14.97 -24.47
CA ARG A 126 2.77 -15.74 -25.72
C ARG A 126 2.75 -17.24 -25.43
N GLY A 127 3.75 -17.73 -24.69
CA GLY A 127 3.85 -19.14 -24.29
C GLY A 127 2.65 -19.60 -23.46
N GLU A 128 2.16 -18.76 -22.55
CA GLU A 128 0.93 -19.05 -21.79
C GLU A 128 -0.31 -19.14 -22.67
N LEU A 129 -0.45 -18.27 -23.68
CA LEU A 129 -1.57 -18.32 -24.63
C LEU A 129 -1.53 -19.59 -25.48
N LEU A 130 -0.35 -19.97 -25.98
CA LEU A 130 -0.14 -21.22 -26.72
C LEU A 130 -0.45 -22.46 -25.87
N ASN A 131 -0.12 -22.45 -24.57
CA ASN A 131 -0.50 -23.55 -23.69
C ASN A 131 -2.01 -23.56 -23.39
N LYS A 132 -2.62 -22.38 -23.30
CA LYS A 132 -4.04 -22.21 -22.97
C LYS A 132 -4.96 -22.56 -24.14
N ILE A 133 -4.57 -22.31 -25.39
CA ILE A 133 -5.41 -22.65 -26.56
C ILE A 133 -5.73 -24.16 -26.61
N ASN A 134 -4.83 -25.00 -26.08
CA ASN A 134 -5.00 -26.45 -26.02
C ASN A 134 -5.79 -26.95 -24.79
N ARG A 135 -6.34 -26.04 -23.97
CA ARG A 135 -7.07 -26.34 -22.73
C ARG A 135 -8.53 -25.93 -22.85
N THR A 136 -9.45 -26.85 -22.58
CA THR A 136 -10.89 -26.54 -22.56
C THR A 136 -11.31 -25.76 -21.32
N TYR A 137 -10.62 -25.99 -20.19
CA TYR A 137 -10.86 -25.30 -18.94
C TYR A 137 -9.57 -25.04 -18.17
N VAL A 138 -9.57 -24.01 -17.34
CA VAL A 138 -8.52 -23.75 -16.36
C VAL A 138 -9.11 -23.86 -14.95
N ILE A 139 -8.41 -24.57 -14.06
CA ILE A 139 -8.74 -24.54 -12.64
C ILE A 139 -8.04 -23.33 -12.04
N THR A 140 -8.81 -22.33 -11.64
CA THR A 140 -8.28 -21.15 -10.95
C THR A 140 -7.62 -21.55 -9.62
N LYS A 141 -6.73 -20.72 -9.07
CA LYS A 141 -6.09 -20.94 -7.76
C LYS A 141 -7.08 -21.20 -6.60
N MET A 142 -8.36 -20.93 -6.81
CA MET A 142 -9.47 -21.14 -5.88
C MET A 142 -10.35 -22.35 -6.25
N GLY A 143 -9.86 -23.27 -7.09
CA GLY A 143 -10.52 -24.55 -7.39
C GLY A 143 -11.63 -24.52 -8.45
N ARG A 144 -11.87 -23.39 -9.13
CA ARG A 144 -12.97 -23.29 -10.12
C ARG A 144 -12.55 -23.61 -11.54
N LYS A 145 -13.38 -24.37 -12.26
CA LYS A 145 -13.27 -24.63 -13.70
C LYS A 145 -13.82 -23.45 -14.51
N LEU A 146 -12.94 -22.66 -15.10
CA LEU A 146 -13.30 -21.60 -16.05
C LEU A 146 -13.28 -22.18 -17.47
N LYS A 147 -14.39 -22.09 -18.21
CA LYS A 147 -14.45 -22.50 -19.62
C LYS A 147 -13.64 -21.51 -20.45
N LEU A 148 -12.58 -21.99 -21.10
CA LEU A 148 -11.69 -21.12 -21.85
C LEU A 148 -12.26 -20.68 -23.19
N GLN A 149 -13.18 -21.46 -23.76
CA GLN A 149 -13.86 -21.17 -25.02
C GLN A 149 -14.55 -19.80 -25.01
N VAL A 150 -15.31 -19.47 -23.96
CA VAL A 150 -16.01 -18.19 -23.84
C VAL A 150 -15.02 -17.01 -23.81
N THR A 151 -13.88 -17.20 -23.14
CA THR A 151 -12.82 -16.19 -23.08
C THR A 151 -12.14 -15.99 -24.43
N TRP A 152 -11.84 -17.09 -25.14
CA TRP A 152 -11.31 -17.04 -26.51
C TRP A 152 -12.28 -16.38 -27.48
N ASP A 153 -13.56 -16.75 -27.44
CA ASP A 153 -14.58 -16.15 -28.29
C ASP A 153 -14.70 -14.64 -28.07
N HIS A 154 -14.65 -14.20 -26.82
CA HIS A 154 -14.67 -12.78 -26.49
C HIS A 154 -13.41 -12.08 -26.99
N LEU A 155 -12.22 -12.67 -26.78
CA LEU A 155 -10.95 -12.12 -27.24
C LEU A 155 -10.93 -11.96 -28.76
N GLN A 156 -11.27 -13.02 -29.49
CA GLN A 156 -11.25 -13.08 -30.96
C GLN A 156 -12.22 -12.09 -31.59
N ARG A 157 -13.45 -11.98 -31.04
CA ARG A 157 -14.43 -10.99 -31.51
C ARG A 157 -14.03 -9.55 -31.20
N THR A 158 -13.43 -9.31 -30.02
CA THR A 158 -13.05 -7.96 -29.58
C THR A 158 -11.84 -7.45 -30.35
N MET A 159 -10.84 -8.31 -30.55
CA MET A 159 -9.57 -7.97 -31.19
C MET A 159 -9.54 -8.28 -32.69
N LYS A 160 -10.61 -8.89 -33.24
CA LYS A 160 -10.72 -9.28 -34.66
C LYS A 160 -9.52 -10.09 -35.15
N CYS A 161 -9.23 -11.17 -34.43
CA CYS A 161 -8.06 -12.02 -34.59
C CYS A 161 -8.45 -13.50 -34.46
N CYS A 162 -7.58 -14.42 -34.89
CA CYS A 162 -7.78 -15.85 -34.73
C CYS A 162 -6.50 -16.58 -34.32
N GLY A 163 -6.60 -17.42 -33.29
CA GLY A 163 -5.47 -18.17 -32.76
C GLY A 163 -4.52 -17.29 -31.93
N VAL A 164 -3.33 -17.80 -31.63
CA VAL A 164 -2.32 -17.04 -30.88
C VAL A 164 -1.49 -16.21 -31.85
N ASP A 165 -0.84 -16.87 -32.79
CA ASP A 165 -0.02 -16.28 -33.84
C ASP A 165 -0.74 -16.34 -35.19
N THR A 166 -1.45 -17.44 -35.46
CA THR A 166 -2.25 -17.64 -36.69
C THR A 166 -3.47 -18.49 -36.40
N TYR A 167 -4.44 -18.52 -37.33
CA TYR A 167 -5.62 -19.38 -37.19
C TYR A 167 -5.28 -20.88 -37.14
N GLU A 168 -4.14 -21.28 -37.72
CA GLU A 168 -3.67 -22.68 -37.77
C GLU A 168 -3.36 -23.24 -36.37
N ASP A 169 -3.12 -22.38 -35.39
CA ASP A 169 -2.94 -22.79 -33.99
C ASP A 169 -4.12 -23.65 -33.48
N TRP A 170 -5.32 -23.44 -34.02
CA TRP A 170 -6.50 -24.23 -33.70
C TRP A 170 -6.45 -25.67 -34.24
N PHE A 171 -5.77 -25.90 -35.35
CA PHE A 171 -5.67 -27.22 -36.00
C PHE A 171 -4.84 -28.19 -35.16
N TYR A 172 -3.93 -27.67 -34.34
CA TYR A 172 -3.12 -28.45 -33.41
C TYR A 172 -3.78 -28.63 -32.03
N THR A 173 -5.02 -28.18 -31.85
CA THR A 173 -5.72 -28.31 -30.58
C THR A 173 -6.35 -29.69 -30.40
N THR A 174 -6.37 -30.16 -29.16
CA THR A 174 -7.08 -31.39 -28.75
C THR A 174 -8.60 -31.28 -28.82
N GLN A 175 -9.13 -30.08 -29.11
CA GLN A 175 -10.57 -29.81 -29.15
C GLN A 175 -11.24 -30.42 -30.39
N TRP A 176 -10.53 -30.45 -31.53
CA TRP A 176 -11.01 -31.03 -32.78
C TRP A 176 -9.91 -31.90 -33.40
N PRO A 177 -9.67 -33.11 -32.88
CA PRO A 177 -8.62 -33.98 -33.38
C PRO A 177 -8.86 -34.31 -34.86
N ASN A 178 -7.79 -34.21 -35.67
CA ASN A 178 -7.79 -34.51 -37.11
C ASN A 178 -8.77 -33.68 -37.95
N ASN A 179 -9.23 -32.53 -37.44
CA ASN A 179 -10.06 -31.61 -38.22
C ASN A 179 -9.42 -30.23 -38.21
N GLU A 180 -9.35 -29.61 -39.39
CA GLU A 180 -8.89 -28.23 -39.57
C GLU A 180 -10.03 -27.25 -39.25
N PHE A 181 -10.48 -27.28 -37.99
CA PHE A 181 -11.59 -26.45 -37.52
C PHE A 181 -11.11 -25.32 -36.63
N VAL A 182 -11.80 -24.19 -36.73
CA VAL A 182 -11.64 -23.03 -35.86
C VAL A 182 -12.96 -22.69 -35.16
N PRO A 183 -12.92 -21.98 -34.02
CA PRO A 183 -14.14 -21.44 -33.42
C PRO A 183 -14.87 -20.47 -34.36
N GLU A 184 -16.20 -20.40 -34.28
CA GLU A 184 -16.98 -19.45 -35.09
C GLU A 184 -16.63 -17.98 -34.81
N SER A 185 -16.04 -17.68 -33.64
CA SER A 185 -15.52 -16.36 -33.28
C SER A 185 -14.31 -15.91 -34.11
N CYS A 186 -13.65 -16.83 -34.83
CA CYS A 186 -12.59 -16.52 -35.79
C CYS A 186 -13.10 -15.98 -37.13
N CYS A 187 -14.39 -16.10 -37.40
CA CYS A 187 -14.92 -15.73 -38.70
C CYS A 187 -15.10 -14.23 -38.81
N ASN A 188 -14.65 -13.69 -39.93
CA ASN A 188 -14.75 -12.28 -40.19
C ASN A 188 -16.17 -11.94 -40.67
N ALA A 189 -16.97 -11.37 -39.77
CA ALA A 189 -18.36 -11.00 -40.05
C ALA A 189 -18.54 -10.06 -41.27
N THR A 190 -17.50 -9.32 -41.68
CA THR A 190 -17.58 -8.44 -42.87
C THR A 190 -17.57 -9.21 -44.20
N MET A 191 -17.18 -10.48 -44.18
CA MET A 191 -17.07 -11.32 -45.38
C MET A 191 -18.38 -12.06 -45.71
N PHE A 192 -19.42 -11.92 -44.87
CA PHE A 192 -20.67 -12.64 -45.01
C PHE A 192 -21.83 -11.66 -45.22
N GLU A 193 -22.70 -11.94 -46.21
CA GLU A 193 -23.88 -11.12 -46.53
C GLU A 193 -24.97 -11.18 -45.45
N SER A 194 -25.01 -12.26 -44.67
CA SER A 194 -25.99 -12.43 -43.59
C SER A 194 -25.45 -13.29 -42.45
N GLN A 195 -26.02 -13.13 -41.26
CA GLN A 195 -25.66 -13.94 -40.10
C GLN A 195 -25.97 -15.43 -40.29
N ALA A 196 -26.92 -15.77 -41.17
CA ALA A 196 -27.20 -17.14 -41.56
C ALA A 196 -26.07 -17.75 -42.40
N ALA A 197 -25.42 -16.95 -43.26
CA ALA A 197 -24.28 -17.37 -44.08
C ALA A 197 -23.00 -17.60 -43.24
N MET A 198 -22.90 -16.96 -42.07
CA MET A 198 -21.77 -17.12 -41.15
C MET A 198 -21.86 -18.41 -40.30
N LYS A 199 -22.98 -19.11 -40.31
CA LYS A 199 -23.19 -20.32 -39.49
C LYS A 199 -22.22 -21.42 -39.89
N ASN A 200 -21.52 -22.02 -38.92
CA ASN A 200 -20.47 -23.04 -39.14
C ASN A 200 -19.29 -22.60 -40.02
N CYS A 201 -19.06 -21.29 -40.20
CA CYS A 201 -17.94 -20.76 -40.99
C CYS A 201 -16.58 -21.37 -40.63
N GLY A 202 -16.32 -21.63 -39.34
CA GLY A 202 -15.07 -22.22 -38.87
C GLY A 202 -14.90 -23.71 -39.14
N LYS A 203 -15.87 -24.35 -39.80
CA LYS A 203 -15.85 -25.78 -40.16
C LYS A 203 -15.99 -26.01 -41.67
N LEU A 204 -16.00 -24.95 -42.47
CA LEU A 204 -16.11 -25.04 -43.92
C LEU A 204 -14.72 -25.31 -44.50
N PRO A 205 -14.52 -26.42 -45.24
CA PRO A 205 -13.28 -26.65 -45.96
C PRO A 205 -13.09 -25.57 -47.04
N ASP A 206 -11.84 -25.14 -47.25
CA ASP A 206 -11.41 -24.17 -48.27
C ASP A 206 -11.97 -22.73 -48.16
N GLN A 207 -12.53 -22.34 -47.00
CA GLN A 207 -12.97 -20.94 -46.74
C GLN A 207 -12.12 -20.22 -45.70
N THR A 208 -10.80 -20.44 -45.71
CA THR A 208 -9.85 -19.80 -44.78
C THR A 208 -9.74 -18.29 -45.00
N ASP A 209 -10.00 -17.79 -46.21
CA ASP A 209 -10.01 -16.35 -46.52
C ASP A 209 -11.07 -15.57 -45.73
N ASN A 210 -12.14 -16.25 -45.30
CA ASN A 210 -13.21 -15.64 -44.51
C ASN A 210 -12.88 -15.57 -43.01
N LEU A 211 -11.71 -16.06 -42.58
CA LEU A 211 -11.23 -16.03 -41.20
C LEU A 211 -10.36 -14.80 -40.93
N TYR A 212 -10.24 -14.42 -39.67
CA TYR A 212 -9.24 -13.44 -39.26
C TYR A 212 -7.83 -14.01 -39.46
N GLN A 213 -7.05 -13.37 -40.34
CA GLN A 213 -5.70 -13.80 -40.70
C GLN A 213 -4.65 -13.48 -39.62
N ASN A 214 -4.91 -12.48 -38.78
CA ASN A 214 -3.98 -12.05 -37.74
C ASN A 214 -4.16 -12.86 -36.46
N GLY A 215 -3.05 -13.29 -35.84
CA GLY A 215 -3.03 -13.85 -34.49
C GLY A 215 -3.48 -12.87 -33.42
N CYS A 216 -4.02 -13.40 -32.31
CA CYS A 216 -4.49 -12.56 -31.21
C CYS A 216 -3.39 -12.04 -30.29
N PHE A 217 -2.19 -12.62 -30.33
CA PHE A 217 -1.12 -12.27 -29.40
C PHE A 217 -0.70 -10.80 -29.48
N GLU A 218 -0.34 -10.31 -30.66
CA GLU A 218 0.13 -8.94 -30.87
C GLU A 218 -0.89 -7.87 -30.40
N PRO A 219 -2.15 -7.85 -30.89
CA PRO A 219 -3.11 -6.85 -30.47
C PRO A 219 -3.48 -6.96 -28.99
N PHE A 220 -3.52 -8.19 -28.44
CA PHE A 220 -3.80 -8.41 -27.03
C PHE A 220 -2.65 -7.96 -26.12
N ALA A 221 -1.41 -8.29 -26.49
CA ALA A 221 -0.22 -7.88 -25.74
C ALA A 221 -0.10 -6.36 -25.74
N ASP A 222 -0.27 -5.71 -26.89
CA ASP A 222 -0.20 -4.25 -26.97
C ASP A 222 -1.29 -3.58 -26.13
N TRP A 223 -2.54 -4.05 -26.22
CA TRP A 223 -3.62 -3.59 -25.36
C TRP A 223 -3.28 -3.77 -23.88
N LEU A 224 -2.83 -4.96 -23.48
CA LEU A 224 -2.53 -5.29 -22.09
C LEU A 224 -1.38 -4.45 -21.53
N PHE A 225 -0.26 -4.38 -22.24
CA PHE A 225 0.91 -3.61 -21.80
C PHE A 225 0.67 -2.11 -21.84
N HIS A 226 -0.21 -1.63 -22.73
CA HIS A 226 -0.66 -0.23 -22.69
C HIS A 226 -1.39 0.07 -21.38
N HIS A 227 -2.37 -0.75 -21.00
CA HIS A 227 -3.09 -0.59 -19.72
C HIS A 227 -2.18 -0.76 -18.50
N ILE A 228 -1.25 -1.73 -18.52
CA ILE A 228 -0.24 -1.89 -17.46
C ILE A 228 0.64 -0.64 -17.36
N THR A 229 1.01 -0.04 -18.49
CA THR A 229 1.79 1.20 -18.49
C THR A 229 1.01 2.35 -17.86
N VAL A 230 -0.26 2.54 -18.22
CA VAL A 230 -1.13 3.55 -17.61
C VAL A 230 -1.27 3.32 -16.09
N PHE A 231 -1.48 2.08 -15.66
CA PHE A 231 -1.52 1.72 -14.24
C PHE A 231 -0.20 2.06 -13.53
N ASN A 232 0.95 1.79 -14.15
CA ASN A 232 2.26 2.13 -13.61
C ASN A 232 2.51 3.64 -13.45
N TRP A 233 1.89 4.48 -14.29
CA TRP A 233 1.90 5.93 -14.11
C TRP A 233 1.06 6.34 -12.91
N LEU A 234 -0.15 5.79 -12.76
CA LEU A 234 -1.02 6.06 -11.61
C LEU A 234 -0.38 5.64 -10.28
N THR A 235 0.24 4.46 -10.23
CA THR A 235 0.95 3.99 -9.02
C THR A 235 2.20 4.81 -8.74
N SER A 236 2.86 5.37 -9.75
CA SER A 236 4.00 6.29 -9.54
C SER A 236 3.60 7.57 -8.82
N ILE A 237 2.41 8.12 -9.12
CA ILE A 237 1.87 9.28 -8.40
C ILE A 237 1.60 8.90 -6.95
N LEU A 238 0.95 7.75 -6.73
CA LEU A 238 0.66 7.24 -5.39
C LEU A 238 1.95 7.05 -4.56
N LEU A 239 3.00 6.48 -5.16
CA LEU A 239 4.30 6.29 -4.52
C LEU A 239 4.91 7.60 -3.99
N VAL A 240 4.79 8.69 -4.76
CA VAL A 240 5.25 10.02 -4.31
C VAL A 240 4.45 10.48 -3.08
N ILE A 241 3.14 10.26 -3.08
CA ILE A 241 2.29 10.63 -1.95
C ILE A 241 2.61 9.77 -0.72
N GLU A 242 2.86 8.47 -0.89
CA GLU A 242 3.30 7.57 0.19
C GLU A 242 4.61 8.05 0.82
N VAL A 243 5.60 8.44 0.00
CA VAL A 243 6.87 8.98 0.49
C VAL A 243 6.66 10.28 1.28
N ILE A 244 5.82 11.20 0.78
CA ILE A 244 5.48 12.43 1.51
C ILE A 244 4.82 12.10 2.85
N THR A 245 3.93 11.11 2.86
CA THR A 245 3.22 10.65 4.05
C THR A 245 4.18 10.07 5.08
N VAL A 246 5.13 9.23 4.66
CA VAL A 246 6.19 8.70 5.53
C VAL A 246 7.04 9.83 6.11
N ILE A 247 7.49 10.78 5.28
CA ILE A 247 8.30 11.91 5.74
C ILE A 247 7.53 12.73 6.78
N SER A 248 6.24 12.99 6.54
CA SER A 248 5.39 13.70 7.48
C SER A 248 5.20 12.93 8.79
N GLY A 249 5.01 11.61 8.73
CA GLY A 249 4.90 10.73 9.90
C GLY A 249 6.19 10.69 10.72
N ILE A 250 7.35 10.56 10.08
CA ILE A 250 8.67 10.63 10.74
C ILE A 250 8.86 11.99 11.41
N THR A 251 8.47 13.06 10.74
CA THR A 251 8.57 14.42 11.29
C THR A 251 7.73 14.56 12.56
N VAL A 252 6.47 14.10 12.54
CA VAL A 252 5.58 14.09 13.73
C VAL A 252 6.15 13.20 14.84
N LEU A 253 6.72 12.05 14.50
CA LEU A 253 7.34 11.14 15.45
C LEU A 253 8.51 11.79 16.18
N ILE A 254 9.37 12.51 15.47
CA ILE A 254 10.49 13.27 16.05
C ILE A 254 9.96 14.38 16.97
N LEU A 255 8.90 15.09 16.57
CA LEU A 255 8.28 16.13 17.39
C LEU A 255 7.73 15.55 18.71
N MET A 256 6.95 14.47 18.63
CA MET A 256 6.40 13.80 19.82
C MET A 256 7.50 13.27 20.75
N ARG A 257 8.56 12.67 20.21
CA ARG A 257 9.73 12.23 21.00
C ARG A 257 10.44 13.40 21.68
N LYS A 258 10.58 14.52 20.99
CA LYS A 258 11.18 15.74 21.55
C LYS A 258 10.34 16.30 22.69
N GLU A 259 9.02 16.36 22.53
CA GLU A 259 8.10 16.82 23.60
C GLU A 259 8.13 15.90 24.81
N ARG A 260 8.14 14.57 24.61
CA ARG A 260 8.26 13.60 25.70
C ARG A 260 9.57 13.78 26.48
N LYS A 261 10.71 13.87 25.79
CA LYS A 261 12.02 14.09 26.42
C LYS A 261 12.10 15.44 27.16
N ASN A 262 11.52 16.50 26.59
CA ASN A 262 11.44 17.80 27.25
C ASN A 262 10.56 17.75 28.50
N SER A 263 9.47 16.99 28.47
CA SER A 263 8.59 16.79 29.62
C SER A 263 9.28 16.01 30.74
N GLU A 264 10.05 14.96 30.40
CA GLU A 264 10.88 14.21 31.35
C GLU A 264 11.95 15.09 31.99
N ARG A 265 12.66 15.91 31.20
CA ARG A 265 13.64 16.90 31.72
C ARG A 265 13.00 17.92 32.67
N ARG A 266 11.83 18.46 32.32
CA ARG A 266 11.09 19.40 33.20
C ARG A 266 10.66 18.73 34.50
N ARG A 267 10.30 17.44 34.48
CA ARG A 267 9.99 16.67 35.70
C ARG A 267 11.24 16.47 36.55
N GLN A 268 12.36 16.07 35.96
CA GLN A 268 13.64 15.91 36.66
C GLN A 268 14.12 17.22 37.30
N GLN A 269 14.05 18.34 36.57
CA GLN A 269 14.39 19.67 37.11
C GLN A 269 13.50 20.08 38.29
N ARG A 270 12.20 19.75 38.25
CA ARG A 270 11.28 20.02 39.37
C ARG A 270 11.59 19.14 40.60
N MET A 271 11.95 17.87 40.40
CA MET A 271 12.37 16.99 41.50
C MET A 271 13.67 17.48 42.14
N GLN A 272 14.67 17.84 41.34
CA GLN A 272 15.93 18.41 41.84
C GLN A 272 15.72 19.73 42.60
N ALA A 273 14.81 20.59 42.12
CA ALA A 273 14.46 21.83 42.81
C ALA A 273 13.74 21.56 44.15
N TYR A 274 12.93 20.51 44.23
CA TYR A 274 12.29 20.08 45.47
C TYR A 274 13.32 19.56 46.48
N GLU A 275 14.21 18.65 46.07
CA GLU A 275 15.30 18.13 46.91
C GLU A 275 16.24 19.23 47.42
N ALA A 276 16.61 20.18 46.57
CA ALA A 276 17.45 21.31 46.96
C ALA A 276 16.76 22.20 48.02
N ASN A 277 15.44 22.38 47.92
CA ASN A 277 14.67 23.15 48.91
C ASN A 277 14.55 22.39 50.25
N GLU A 278 14.37 21.07 50.21
CA GLU A 278 14.32 20.22 51.42
C GLU A 278 15.65 20.22 52.17
N GLN A 279 16.79 20.12 51.46
CA GLN A 279 18.13 20.23 52.05
C GLN A 279 18.36 21.58 52.73
N LEU A 280 17.85 22.67 52.13
CA LEU A 280 17.88 24.00 52.74
C LEU A 280 17.05 24.09 54.03
N GLN A 281 15.98 23.29 54.18
CA GLN A 281 15.18 23.26 55.41
C GLN A 281 15.75 22.37 56.51
N LEU A 282 16.52 21.33 56.17
CA LEU A 282 17.17 20.43 57.14
C LEU A 282 18.48 21.01 57.71
N ASN A 283 19.28 21.68 56.89
CA ASN A 283 20.55 22.30 57.31
C ASN A 283 20.47 23.24 58.53
N PRO A 284 19.40 24.04 58.74
CA PRO A 284 19.20 24.82 59.95
C PRO A 284 19.08 23.98 61.23
N PHE A 285 18.50 22.77 61.14
CA PHE A 285 18.32 21.87 62.29
C PHE A 285 19.62 21.17 62.69
N ASP A 286 20.45 20.76 61.74
CA ASP A 286 21.77 20.15 62.02
C ASP A 286 22.72 21.14 62.71
N ARG A 287 22.63 22.43 62.36
CA ARG A 287 23.44 23.49 62.98
C ARG A 287 23.08 23.72 64.46
N ILE A 288 21.89 23.31 64.92
CA ILE A 288 21.48 23.40 66.33
C ILE A 288 21.98 22.19 67.12
N GLY A 289 22.18 21.03 66.48
CA GLY A 289 22.73 19.83 67.12
C GLY A 289 24.20 20.00 67.54
N ASP A 290 25.04 20.55 66.65
CA ASP A 290 26.47 20.73 66.91
C ASP A 290 26.76 21.81 67.99
N ALA A 291 25.87 22.79 68.17
CA ALA A 291 26.03 23.82 69.21
C ALA A 291 25.71 23.32 70.64
N SER A 292 25.16 22.11 70.78
CA SER A 292 24.83 21.52 72.10
C SER A 292 25.95 20.65 72.68
N ILE A 293 27.06 20.48 71.95
CA ILE A 293 28.24 19.72 72.38
C ILE A 293 29.46 20.66 72.43
N ASP A 294 29.38 21.68 73.28
CA ASP A 294 30.57 22.37 73.78
C ASP A 294 30.46 22.43 75.32
N PRO A 295 31.12 21.53 76.07
CA PRO A 295 31.28 21.69 77.50
C PRO A 295 32.40 22.70 77.73
N ASP A 296 31.99 23.94 77.88
CA ASP A 296 32.88 25.05 78.22
C ASP A 296 33.28 25.01 79.71
N ILE A 297 34.46 25.57 79.99
CA ILE A 297 34.93 26.13 81.27
C ILE A 297 35.86 25.23 82.13
N VAL A 298 37.17 25.37 81.90
CA VAL A 298 38.19 25.34 82.95
C VAL A 298 38.89 26.70 82.96
N MET A 299 38.65 27.51 84.00
CA MET A 299 39.41 28.73 84.26
C MET A 299 40.80 28.37 84.82
N PRO A 300 41.89 29.11 84.47
CA PRO A 300 43.18 28.92 85.10
C PRO A 300 43.28 29.71 86.42
N ASP A 301 43.64 29.02 87.50
CA ASP A 301 44.06 29.61 88.77
C ASP A 301 45.52 30.07 88.68
N ASP A 302 45.74 31.39 88.71
CA ASP A 302 47.06 31.98 88.98
C ASP A 302 47.27 32.04 90.50
N ALA A 303 48.04 31.10 91.04
CA ALA A 303 48.48 31.11 92.43
C ALA A 303 49.73 31.99 92.61
N ILE A 304 49.53 33.13 93.27
CA ILE A 304 50.56 34.00 93.84
C ILE A 304 51.18 33.30 95.06
N SER A 305 52.49 33.01 95.03
CA SER A 305 53.27 32.71 96.24
C SER A 305 54.08 33.96 96.63
N ILE A 306 53.71 34.56 97.77
CA ILE A 306 54.52 35.54 98.48
C ILE A 306 55.13 34.84 99.68
N ASP A 307 56.45 34.76 99.66
CA ASP A 307 57.33 34.44 100.78
C ASP A 307 57.43 35.67 101.70
N SER A 308 57.03 35.54 102.97
CA SER A 308 57.66 36.27 104.07
C SER A 308 57.20 35.77 105.45
N ARG A 309 58.16 35.13 106.15
CA ARG A 309 58.46 35.20 107.59
C ARG A 309 57.53 34.53 108.61
#